data_AF-A0A532TT05-F1
#
_entry.id   AF-A0A532TT05-F1
#
_cell.length_a   1.000
_cell.length_b   1.000
_cell.length_c   1.000
_cell.angle_alpha   90.00
_cell.angle_beta   90.00
_cell.angle_gamma   90.00
#
_symmetry.space_group_name_H-M   'P 1'
#
loop_
_entity.id
_entity.type
_entity.pdbx_description
1 polymer ?
#
loop_
_entity_poly.entity_id
_entity_poly.type
_entity_poly.pdbx_seq_one_letter_code
_entity_poly.pdbx_strand_id
1 'polypeptide(L)'
;MNENKGTLNFLNKCIVFLLFLTILISLFAWITYGTLEGTLGALAHTIIGLLNIFPWIIPFVGIPLGILDILGIYGVGMYNLTLNLARLDSSWMPVVWYWIMAIIGSVIDIILTLFTIGWIKRLKYRKKEPKANLALINCNIIDGNLKSSIISKGVILIKNVAEDDETPGLIVGVGKEEDIKIPENYRKIDLKGGYVLPGLINAHCHLTGSGKPMKIMNLSDKTLEKLTKLLKTPLGKKILSNMMKNNASNALNAGVTTLRTMSDPFYLDLKLRDKIKKGKLIGPRLVCAGMGICITGGHGGMMAHTADSPTEVKKAIRKNLRKEVDFIKILSTGGVMDSRKVGEAGRPQMTIEEIETACFEAHRGGLLVATHCESTHGIKEALLGGVDSIEHGAKITDDLVPLFKNNPKSLRGFTTLTSTTSAGMGMAVLSKEETKITDVKKENAVLIEVGMINGLQKAYKEGIILTVGTDAAVPYATHYNVWKELKNFLKYTDMTAQEALHFATKGNAENIGIGDITGSIEVGKSADIQVVPGNPLENIDYLGQVSMVVIKGYLIKNPKVKKVKNLKEFEPIEL
;
A
#
# COMPACT_ATOMS: atom_id res chain seq x y z
N MET A 1 -28.96 8.94 -6.42
CA MET A 1 -29.72 9.09 -7.69
C MET A 1 -28.93 9.74 -8.84
N ASN A 2 -27.79 10.41 -8.61
CA ASN A 2 -27.04 11.11 -9.68
C ASN A 2 -26.13 10.22 -10.57
N GLU A 3 -25.75 9.00 -10.16
CA GLU A 3 -24.92 8.11 -11.01
C GLU A 3 -25.68 7.45 -12.16
N ASN A 4 -26.99 7.22 -12.03
CA ASN A 4 -27.80 6.68 -13.12
C ASN A 4 -27.87 7.63 -14.32
N LYS A 5 -27.76 8.95 -14.11
CA LYS A 5 -27.70 9.93 -15.21
C LYS A 5 -26.43 9.77 -16.03
N GLY A 6 -25.28 9.46 -15.42
CA GLY A 6 -24.01 9.27 -16.15
C GLY A 6 -24.02 8.01 -17.02
N THR A 7 -24.55 6.91 -16.49
CA THR A 7 -24.68 5.64 -17.21
C THR A 7 -25.69 5.74 -18.35
N LEU A 8 -26.84 6.39 -18.12
CA LEU A 8 -27.87 6.60 -19.14
C LEU A 8 -27.38 7.54 -20.26
N ASN A 9 -26.65 8.60 -19.90
CA ASN A 9 -26.12 9.57 -20.86
C ASN A 9 -24.96 8.99 -21.71
N PHE A 10 -24.20 8.03 -21.18
CA PHE A 10 -23.21 7.29 -21.97
C PHE A 10 -23.83 6.17 -22.80
N LEU A 11 -24.85 5.46 -22.29
CA LEU A 11 -25.62 4.48 -23.07
C LEU A 11 -26.27 5.12 -24.29
N ASN A 12 -26.85 6.33 -24.11
CA ASN A 12 -27.38 7.12 -25.22
C ASN A 12 -26.28 7.49 -26.22
N LYS A 13 -25.07 7.84 -25.77
CA LYS A 13 -23.93 8.08 -26.68
C LYS A 13 -23.47 6.83 -27.42
N CYS A 14 -23.49 5.65 -26.79
CA CYS A 14 -23.19 4.38 -27.46
C CYS A 14 -24.26 4.00 -28.49
N ILE A 15 -25.54 4.22 -28.18
CA ILE A 15 -26.65 4.00 -29.12
C ILE A 15 -26.51 4.95 -30.30
N VAL A 16 -26.22 6.23 -30.06
CA VAL A 16 -25.96 7.23 -31.12
C VAL A 16 -24.73 6.83 -31.95
N PHE A 17 -23.67 6.33 -31.34
CA PHE A 17 -22.48 5.85 -32.06
C PHE A 17 -22.77 4.61 -32.91
N LEU A 18 -23.54 3.65 -32.40
CA LEU A 18 -23.97 2.47 -33.14
C LEU A 18 -24.87 2.86 -34.33
N LEU A 19 -25.84 3.75 -34.12
CA LEU A 19 -26.68 4.27 -35.19
C LEU A 19 -25.87 5.01 -36.25
N PHE A 20 -24.90 5.83 -35.84
CA PHE A 20 -23.98 6.51 -36.75
C PHE A 20 -23.15 5.50 -37.57
N LEU A 21 -22.64 4.45 -36.93
CA LEU A 21 -21.88 3.38 -37.59
C LEU A 21 -22.75 2.62 -38.60
N THR A 22 -24.01 2.31 -38.26
CA THR A 22 -24.96 1.67 -39.18
C THR A 22 -25.25 2.55 -40.40
N ILE A 23 -25.43 3.86 -40.20
CA ILE A 23 -25.61 4.81 -41.30
C ILE A 23 -24.36 4.85 -42.18
N LEU A 24 -23.18 4.91 -41.58
CA LEU A 24 -21.90 4.95 -42.32
C LEU A 24 -21.70 3.68 -43.16
N ILE A 25 -21.97 2.50 -42.58
CA ILE A 25 -21.88 1.20 -43.26
C ILE A 25 -22.89 1.12 -44.41
N SER A 26 -24.11 1.62 -44.21
CA SER A 26 -25.14 1.68 -45.25
C SER A 26 -24.71 2.58 -46.41
N LEU A 27 -24.10 3.72 -46.09
CA LEU A 27 -23.62 4.70 -47.08
C LEU A 27 -22.46 4.14 -47.90
N PHE A 28 -21.48 3.50 -47.23
CA PHE A 28 -20.36 2.83 -47.91
C PHE A 28 -20.81 1.64 -48.74
N ALA A 29 -21.76 0.84 -48.24
CA ALA A 29 -22.32 -0.27 -49.01
C ALA A 29 -23.08 0.25 -50.25
N TRP A 30 -23.83 1.35 -50.13
CA TRP A 30 -24.48 1.98 -51.26
C TRP A 30 -23.48 2.48 -52.30
N ILE A 31 -22.40 3.17 -51.88
CA ILE A 31 -21.32 3.62 -52.77
C ILE A 31 -20.63 2.44 -53.46
N THR A 32 -20.49 1.32 -52.77
CA THR A 32 -19.72 0.15 -53.25
C THR A 32 -20.53 -0.74 -54.18
N TYR A 33 -21.80 -0.97 -53.88
CA TYR A 33 -22.64 -1.93 -54.61
C TYR A 33 -23.63 -1.26 -55.57
N GLY A 34 -23.95 0.02 -55.37
CA GLY A 34 -24.86 0.78 -56.24
C GLY A 34 -26.31 0.29 -56.27
N THR A 35 -26.66 -0.71 -55.45
CA THR A 35 -27.97 -1.36 -55.42
C THR A 35 -28.51 -1.47 -54.00
N LEU A 36 -29.83 -1.45 -53.89
CA LEU A 36 -30.55 -1.63 -52.63
C LEU A 36 -30.30 -3.02 -52.05
N GLU A 37 -30.24 -4.07 -52.89
CA GLU A 37 -29.97 -5.43 -52.41
C GLU A 37 -28.55 -5.59 -51.85
N GLY A 38 -27.53 -4.99 -52.47
CA GLY A 38 -26.16 -5.03 -51.96
C GLY A 38 -26.00 -4.30 -50.62
N THR A 39 -26.73 -3.19 -50.45
CA THR A 39 -26.77 -2.43 -49.19
C THR A 39 -27.45 -3.25 -48.08
N LEU A 40 -28.58 -3.89 -48.37
CA LEU A 40 -29.30 -4.75 -47.43
C LEU A 40 -28.49 -6.01 -47.07
N GLY A 41 -27.76 -6.59 -48.03
CA GLY A 41 -26.88 -7.75 -47.80
C GLY A 41 -25.71 -7.44 -46.87
N ALA A 42 -25.07 -6.27 -47.03
CA ALA A 42 -24.02 -5.79 -46.13
C ALA A 42 -24.54 -5.50 -44.72
N LEU A 43 -25.75 -4.93 -44.61
CA LEU A 43 -26.42 -4.66 -43.34
C LEU A 43 -26.77 -5.96 -42.61
N ALA A 44 -27.29 -6.96 -43.32
CA ALA A 44 -27.61 -8.28 -42.78
C ALA A 44 -26.35 -9.01 -42.28
N HIS A 45 -25.25 -8.99 -43.04
CA HIS A 45 -23.97 -9.57 -42.60
C HIS A 45 -23.41 -8.87 -41.35
N THR A 46 -23.55 -7.55 -41.28
CA THR A 46 -23.13 -6.76 -40.11
C THR A 46 -23.98 -7.09 -38.89
N ILE A 47 -25.30 -7.22 -39.06
CA ILE A 47 -26.23 -7.61 -37.98
C ILE A 47 -25.94 -9.03 -37.51
N ILE A 48 -25.71 -9.98 -38.41
CA ILE A 48 -25.38 -11.38 -38.07
C ILE A 48 -24.04 -11.43 -37.32
N GLY A 49 -23.03 -10.66 -37.75
CA GLY A 49 -21.76 -10.52 -37.04
C GLY A 49 -21.91 -9.91 -35.65
N LEU A 50 -22.79 -8.91 -35.49
CA LEU A 50 -23.09 -8.25 -34.21
C LEU A 50 -23.92 -9.12 -33.25
N LEU A 51 -24.79 -9.99 -33.78
CA LEU A 51 -25.66 -10.88 -32.99
C LEU A 51 -24.98 -12.18 -32.57
N ASN A 52 -23.72 -12.41 -32.97
CA ASN A 52 -22.88 -13.51 -32.51
C ASN A 52 -23.51 -14.90 -32.72
N ILE A 53 -24.27 -15.08 -33.80
CA ILE A 53 -24.82 -16.37 -34.20
C ILE A 53 -23.74 -17.07 -35.05
N PHE A 54 -22.83 -17.78 -34.38
CA PHE A 54 -21.79 -18.67 -34.93
C PHE A 54 -20.56 -18.06 -35.70
N PRO A 55 -19.71 -17.21 -35.10
CA PRO A 55 -18.51 -16.72 -35.79
C PRO A 55 -17.31 -17.68 -35.77
N TRP A 56 -17.30 -18.71 -34.92
CA TRP A 56 -16.13 -19.60 -34.76
C TRP A 56 -16.22 -20.91 -35.54
N ILE A 57 -17.41 -21.31 -36.04
CA ILE A 57 -17.54 -22.52 -36.87
C ILE A 57 -17.10 -22.25 -38.32
N ILE A 58 -17.35 -21.04 -38.83
CA ILE A 58 -17.11 -20.70 -40.24
C ILE A 58 -15.60 -20.71 -40.60
N PRO A 59 -14.68 -20.18 -39.77
CA PRO A 59 -13.26 -20.28 -40.07
C PRO A 59 -12.75 -21.73 -39.96
N PHE A 60 -13.25 -22.52 -39.01
CA PHE A 60 -12.71 -23.86 -38.75
C PHE A 60 -13.33 -24.95 -39.63
N VAL A 61 -14.53 -24.75 -40.18
CA VAL A 61 -15.21 -25.69 -41.07
C VAL A 61 -15.25 -25.17 -42.50
N GLY A 62 -15.52 -23.88 -42.68
CA GLY A 62 -15.61 -23.24 -44.00
C GLY A 62 -14.25 -23.05 -44.69
N ILE A 63 -13.16 -22.79 -43.95
CA ILE A 63 -11.83 -22.65 -44.58
C ILE A 63 -11.31 -24.00 -45.09
N PRO A 64 -11.36 -25.11 -44.32
CA PRO A 64 -10.99 -26.42 -44.86
C PRO A 64 -11.89 -26.84 -46.03
N LEU A 65 -13.21 -26.66 -45.94
CA LEU A 65 -14.12 -26.99 -47.03
C LEU A 65 -13.88 -26.14 -48.28
N GLY A 66 -13.60 -24.84 -48.12
CA GLY A 66 -13.26 -23.95 -49.23
C GLY A 66 -11.92 -24.29 -49.89
N ILE A 67 -10.90 -24.67 -49.08
CA ILE A 67 -9.62 -25.15 -49.61
C ILE A 67 -9.80 -26.48 -50.35
N LEU A 68 -10.60 -27.40 -49.82
CA LEU A 68 -10.89 -28.69 -50.46
C LEU A 68 -11.70 -28.52 -51.76
N ASP A 69 -12.57 -27.51 -51.85
CA ASP A 69 -13.32 -27.17 -53.08
C ASP A 69 -12.40 -26.49 -54.13
N ILE A 70 -11.49 -25.60 -53.71
CA ILE A 70 -10.47 -24.97 -54.58
C ILE A 70 -9.46 -26.00 -55.11
N LEU A 71 -9.12 -27.01 -54.31
CA LEU A 71 -8.25 -28.12 -54.72
C LEU A 71 -8.99 -29.18 -55.56
N GLY A 72 -10.27 -28.99 -55.85
CA GLY A 72 -11.05 -29.86 -56.73
C GLY A 72 -11.44 -31.21 -56.13
N ILE A 73 -11.38 -31.36 -54.80
CA ILE A 73 -11.53 -32.67 -54.13
C ILE A 73 -13.00 -33.12 -54.05
N TYR A 74 -13.95 -32.18 -53.95
CA TYR A 74 -15.38 -32.51 -53.80
C TYR A 74 -16.24 -32.23 -55.04
N GLY A 75 -15.84 -31.32 -55.93
CA GLY A 75 -16.56 -31.05 -57.19
C GLY A 75 -17.99 -30.52 -57.03
N VAL A 76 -18.37 -29.97 -55.86
CA VAL A 76 -19.76 -29.55 -55.58
C VAL A 76 -20.00 -28.06 -55.83
N GLY A 77 -18.95 -27.24 -56.04
CA GLY A 77 -19.12 -25.84 -56.40
C GLY A 77 -19.82 -25.00 -55.33
N MET A 78 -19.58 -25.31 -54.05
CA MET A 78 -20.18 -24.63 -52.90
C MET A 78 -19.77 -23.15 -52.83
N TYR A 79 -18.55 -22.84 -53.27
CA TYR A 79 -18.07 -21.45 -53.38
C TYR A 79 -18.89 -20.63 -54.38
N ASN A 80 -19.19 -21.20 -55.56
CA ASN A 80 -20.01 -20.54 -56.57
C ASN A 80 -21.49 -20.47 -56.18
N LEU A 81 -22.01 -21.45 -55.44
CA LEU A 81 -23.38 -21.42 -54.93
C LEU A 81 -23.57 -20.27 -53.91
N THR A 82 -22.58 -20.05 -53.04
CA THR A 82 -22.60 -18.96 -52.05
C THR A 82 -22.49 -17.58 -52.71
N LEU A 83 -21.62 -17.45 -53.72
CA LEU A 83 -21.49 -16.21 -54.51
C LEU A 83 -22.74 -15.92 -55.36
N ASN A 84 -23.36 -16.94 -55.95
CA ASN A 84 -24.59 -16.80 -56.74
C ASN A 84 -25.82 -16.49 -55.88
N LEU A 85 -25.96 -17.10 -54.70
CA LEU A 85 -27.05 -16.78 -53.76
C LEU A 85 -26.94 -15.36 -53.20
N ALA A 86 -25.74 -14.79 -53.15
CA ALA A 86 -25.49 -13.40 -52.73
C ALA A 86 -25.38 -12.39 -53.90
N ARG A 87 -25.41 -12.85 -55.17
CA ARG A 87 -25.16 -12.05 -56.39
C ARG A 87 -23.93 -11.14 -56.29
N LEU A 88 -22.81 -11.65 -55.78
CA LEU A 88 -21.55 -10.92 -55.70
C LEU A 88 -20.63 -11.37 -56.84
N ASP A 89 -20.20 -10.44 -57.71
CA ASP A 89 -19.21 -10.73 -58.74
C ASP A 89 -17.85 -11.10 -58.11
N SER A 90 -17.08 -11.95 -58.80
CA SER A 90 -15.82 -12.59 -58.41
C SER A 90 -14.62 -11.63 -58.23
N SER A 91 -14.85 -10.48 -57.60
CA SER A 91 -13.83 -9.56 -57.16
C SER A 91 -13.32 -9.95 -55.77
N TRP A 92 -12.06 -9.65 -55.44
CA TRP A 92 -11.44 -9.92 -54.14
C TRP A 92 -12.04 -9.10 -52.98
N MET A 93 -12.98 -8.21 -53.28
CA MET A 93 -13.60 -7.24 -52.39
C MET A 93 -14.36 -7.87 -51.19
N PRO A 94 -15.13 -8.97 -51.34
CA PRO A 94 -15.85 -9.60 -50.23
C PRO A 94 -14.92 -10.18 -49.16
N VAL A 95 -13.74 -10.70 -49.56
CA VAL A 95 -12.75 -11.24 -48.63
C VAL A 95 -12.12 -10.12 -47.80
N VAL A 96 -11.76 -8.99 -48.44
CA VAL A 96 -11.23 -7.82 -47.73
C VAL A 96 -12.26 -7.23 -46.76
N TRP A 97 -13.52 -7.14 -47.18
CA TRP A 97 -14.60 -6.68 -46.31
C TRP A 97 -14.89 -7.63 -45.15
N TYR A 98 -14.81 -8.94 -45.37
CA TYR A 98 -14.90 -9.93 -44.30
C TYR A 98 -13.81 -9.71 -43.24
N TRP A 99 -12.55 -9.52 -43.67
CA TRP A 99 -11.45 -9.23 -42.75
C TRP A 99 -11.64 -7.92 -41.98
N ILE A 100 -12.08 -6.85 -42.65
CA ILE A 100 -12.36 -5.56 -42.00
C ILE A 100 -13.47 -5.72 -40.94
N MET A 101 -14.56 -6.41 -41.27
CA MET A 101 -15.66 -6.63 -40.33
C MET A 101 -15.27 -7.55 -39.17
N ALA A 102 -14.46 -8.58 -39.41
CA ALA A 102 -13.93 -9.45 -38.37
C ALA A 102 -13.01 -8.71 -37.39
N ILE A 103 -12.17 -7.80 -37.90
CA ILE A 103 -11.31 -6.94 -37.06
C ILE A 103 -12.16 -5.97 -36.24
N ILE A 104 -13.15 -5.31 -36.86
CA ILE A 104 -14.06 -4.39 -36.16
C ILE A 104 -14.85 -5.14 -35.07
N GLY A 105 -15.40 -6.31 -35.38
CA GLY A 105 -16.09 -7.16 -34.41
C GLY A 105 -15.20 -7.55 -33.23
N SER A 106 -13.97 -7.98 -33.52
CA SER A 106 -12.98 -8.33 -32.48
C SER A 106 -12.62 -7.16 -31.57
N VAL A 107 -12.49 -5.94 -32.12
CA VAL A 107 -12.23 -4.73 -31.33
C VAL A 107 -13.43 -4.40 -30.44
N ILE A 108 -14.66 -4.50 -30.96
CA ILE A 108 -15.89 -4.30 -30.18
C ILE A 108 -15.98 -5.32 -29.04
N ASP A 109 -15.69 -6.58 -29.30
CA ASP A 109 -15.69 -7.65 -28.29
C ASP A 109 -14.67 -7.42 -27.18
N ILE A 110 -13.46 -6.97 -27.54
CA ILE A 110 -12.43 -6.58 -26.56
C ILE A 110 -12.94 -5.43 -25.68
N ILE A 111 -13.55 -4.40 -26.28
CA ILE A 111 -14.10 -3.25 -25.55
C ILE A 111 -15.25 -3.70 -24.62
N LEU A 112 -16.18 -4.51 -25.11
CA LEU A 112 -17.31 -5.04 -24.33
C LEU A 112 -16.83 -5.98 -23.21
N THR A 113 -15.79 -6.78 -23.45
CA THR A 113 -15.17 -7.64 -22.44
C THR A 113 -14.51 -6.81 -21.34
N LEU A 114 -13.73 -5.79 -21.72
CA LEU A 114 -13.12 -4.87 -20.76
C LEU A 114 -14.18 -4.09 -19.96
N PHE A 115 -15.29 -3.71 -20.61
CA PHE A 115 -16.44 -3.09 -19.95
C PHE A 115 -17.09 -4.05 -18.96
N THR A 116 -17.38 -5.29 -19.37
CA THR A 116 -18.02 -6.29 -18.54
C THR A 116 -17.14 -6.64 -17.34
N ILE A 117 -15.83 -6.78 -17.53
CA ILE A 117 -14.86 -6.92 -16.43
C ILE A 117 -14.88 -5.69 -15.52
N GLY A 118 -14.93 -4.48 -16.07
CA GLY A 118 -15.02 -3.23 -15.32
C GLY A 118 -16.32 -3.08 -14.52
N TRP A 119 -17.44 -3.47 -15.11
CA TRP A 119 -18.78 -3.46 -14.53
C TRP A 119 -18.93 -4.53 -13.46
N ILE A 120 -18.48 -5.77 -13.70
CA ILE A 120 -18.38 -6.83 -12.70
C ILE A 120 -17.46 -6.40 -11.55
N LYS A 121 -16.34 -5.74 -11.84
CA LYS A 121 -15.46 -5.17 -10.80
C LYS A 121 -16.18 -4.09 -9.99
N ARG A 122 -16.96 -3.21 -10.63
CA ARG A 122 -17.78 -2.18 -9.94
C ARG A 122 -18.89 -2.81 -9.09
N LEU A 123 -19.56 -3.86 -9.57
CA LEU A 123 -20.54 -4.61 -8.78
C LEU A 123 -19.89 -5.37 -7.61
N LYS A 124 -18.66 -5.84 -7.77
CA LYS A 124 -17.85 -6.45 -6.69
C LYS A 124 -17.27 -5.44 -5.70
N TYR A 125 -17.16 -4.15 -6.05
CA TYR A 125 -16.92 -3.12 -5.06
C TYR A 125 -18.18 -2.98 -4.23
N ARG A 126 -18.23 -3.79 -3.15
CA ARG A 126 -19.25 -3.73 -2.11
C ARG A 126 -19.65 -2.28 -1.89
N LYS A 127 -20.94 -1.99 -2.05
CA LYS A 127 -21.56 -0.77 -1.56
C LYS A 127 -21.03 -0.56 -0.14
N LYS A 128 -20.28 0.52 0.06
CA LYS A 128 -19.72 0.86 1.37
C LYS A 128 -20.92 0.91 2.34
N GLU A 129 -20.97 0.02 3.32
CA GLU A 129 -22.06 0.08 4.31
C GLU A 129 -21.98 1.47 4.96
N PRO A 130 -23.10 2.22 5.03
CA PRO A 130 -23.10 3.50 5.71
C PRO A 130 -22.66 3.32 7.16
N LYS A 131 -21.93 4.31 7.68
CA LYS A 131 -21.45 4.30 9.05
C LYS A 131 -22.64 4.26 10.01
N ALA A 132 -22.81 3.17 10.74
CA ALA A 132 -23.80 3.04 11.80
C ALA A 132 -23.11 3.21 13.16
N ASN A 133 -23.79 3.78 14.16
CA ASN A 133 -23.29 3.74 15.54
C ASN A 133 -23.12 2.28 15.97
N LEU A 134 -21.98 1.94 16.59
CA LEU A 134 -21.63 0.57 16.94
C LEU A 134 -21.48 0.44 18.45
N ALA A 135 -22.01 -0.64 19.01
CA ALA A 135 -21.66 -1.09 20.35
C ALA A 135 -20.93 -2.44 20.23
N LEU A 136 -19.64 -2.46 20.53
CA LEU A 136 -18.88 -3.72 20.66
C LEU A 136 -19.15 -4.24 22.07
N ILE A 137 -19.69 -5.45 22.20
CA ILE A 137 -20.12 -6.03 23.48
C ILE A 137 -19.48 -7.40 23.72
N ASN A 138 -19.52 -7.86 24.97
CA ASN A 138 -19.02 -9.17 25.39
C ASN A 138 -17.57 -9.38 24.94
N CYS A 139 -16.68 -8.48 25.35
CA CYS A 139 -15.29 -8.47 24.92
C CYS A 139 -14.32 -8.25 26.09
N ASN A 140 -13.04 -8.52 25.87
CA ASN A 140 -11.96 -8.21 26.80
C ASN A 140 -11.16 -7.02 26.25
N ILE A 141 -11.17 -5.88 26.94
CA ILE A 141 -10.58 -4.63 26.43
C ILE A 141 -9.17 -4.46 26.98
N ILE A 142 -8.19 -4.33 26.08
CA ILE A 142 -6.84 -3.84 26.37
C ILE A 142 -6.76 -2.45 25.75
N ASP A 143 -6.71 -1.41 26.56
CA ASP A 143 -6.92 -0.02 26.11
C ASP A 143 -5.68 0.65 25.49
N GLY A 144 -4.50 0.02 25.59
CA GLY A 144 -3.21 0.55 25.13
C GLY A 144 -2.41 1.35 26.17
N ASN A 145 -2.96 1.54 27.38
CA ASN A 145 -2.26 2.19 28.48
C ASN A 145 -1.28 1.23 29.15
N LEU A 146 -0.09 1.71 29.52
CA LEU A 146 0.97 0.85 30.08
C LEU A 146 0.58 0.20 31.43
N LYS A 147 -0.22 0.90 32.24
CA LYS A 147 -0.58 0.50 33.61
C LYS A 147 -2.04 0.07 33.77
N SER A 148 -2.74 -0.25 32.68
CA SER A 148 -4.15 -0.67 32.74
C SER A 148 -4.29 -2.19 32.88
N SER A 149 -5.31 -2.62 33.62
CA SER A 149 -5.77 -4.00 33.63
C SER A 149 -6.79 -4.24 32.52
N ILE A 150 -6.91 -5.49 32.06
CA ILE A 150 -7.95 -5.88 31.10
C ILE A 150 -9.33 -5.61 31.69
N ILE A 151 -10.20 -4.95 30.92
CA ILE A 151 -11.63 -4.82 31.25
C ILE A 151 -12.36 -6.02 30.66
N SER A 152 -12.65 -7.01 31.50
CA SER A 152 -13.46 -8.18 31.11
C SER A 152 -14.95 -7.84 31.02
N LYS A 153 -15.67 -8.53 30.13
CA LYS A 153 -17.08 -8.24 29.80
C LYS A 153 -17.28 -6.75 29.48
N GLY A 154 -16.36 -6.21 28.70
CA GLY A 154 -16.33 -4.81 28.31
C GLY A 154 -17.33 -4.46 27.21
N VAL A 155 -17.68 -3.19 27.16
CA VAL A 155 -18.48 -2.53 26.12
C VAL A 155 -17.72 -1.31 25.60
N ILE A 156 -17.70 -1.15 24.28
CA ILE A 156 -17.19 0.05 23.60
C ILE A 156 -18.29 0.64 22.73
N LEU A 157 -18.61 1.92 22.97
CA LEU A 157 -19.57 2.70 22.18
C LEU A 157 -18.84 3.57 21.17
N ILE A 158 -19.20 3.42 19.90
CA ILE A 158 -18.63 4.16 18.77
C ILE A 158 -19.75 4.98 18.12
N LYS A 159 -19.59 6.31 18.11
CA LYS A 159 -20.54 7.24 17.50
C LYS A 159 -19.98 7.79 16.19
N ASN A 160 -20.74 7.65 15.12
CA ASN A 160 -20.45 8.34 13.87
C ASN A 160 -21.16 9.69 13.88
N VAL A 161 -20.39 10.75 14.10
CA VAL A 161 -20.94 12.10 14.41
C VAL A 161 -21.42 12.86 13.17
N ALA A 162 -21.09 12.40 11.97
CA ALA A 162 -21.57 12.94 10.71
C ALA A 162 -21.91 11.80 9.74
N GLU A 163 -22.87 12.05 8.84
CA GLU A 163 -23.26 11.16 7.75
C GLU A 163 -22.32 11.28 6.53
N ASP A 164 -21.04 11.58 6.78
CA ASP A 164 -20.02 11.68 5.75
C ASP A 164 -18.91 10.64 5.96
N ASP A 165 -18.10 10.47 4.92
CA ASP A 165 -17.04 9.48 4.91
C ASP A 165 -15.67 10.00 5.42
N GLU A 166 -15.55 11.32 5.60
CA GLU A 166 -14.32 12.04 5.98
C GLU A 166 -14.17 12.15 7.50
N THR A 167 -15.26 12.44 8.19
CA THR A 167 -15.36 12.60 9.64
C THR A 167 -15.23 11.24 10.33
N PRO A 168 -14.27 11.06 11.24
CA PRO A 168 -14.09 9.78 11.92
C PRO A 168 -15.22 9.47 12.90
N GLY A 169 -15.56 8.19 13.03
CA GLY A 169 -16.31 7.70 14.18
C GLY A 169 -15.46 7.80 15.45
N LEU A 170 -16.05 8.28 16.53
CA LEU A 170 -15.38 8.52 17.81
C LEU A 170 -15.81 7.50 18.85
N ILE A 171 -14.90 7.14 19.73
CA ILE A 171 -15.21 6.39 20.95
C ILE A 171 -15.92 7.34 21.91
N VAL A 172 -17.12 6.98 22.35
CA VAL A 172 -17.95 7.81 23.25
C VAL A 172 -18.29 7.14 24.58
N GLY A 173 -17.90 5.88 24.74
CA GLY A 173 -18.05 5.15 25.99
C GLY A 173 -17.18 3.89 25.98
N VAL A 174 -16.55 3.59 27.11
CA VAL A 174 -15.74 2.40 27.35
C VAL A 174 -15.89 2.03 28.82
N GLY A 175 -16.14 0.76 29.11
CA GLY A 175 -16.34 0.29 30.48
C GLY A 175 -16.84 -1.14 30.52
N LYS A 176 -17.19 -1.63 31.72
CA LYS A 176 -17.85 -2.94 31.85
C LYS A 176 -19.30 -2.84 31.36
N GLU A 177 -19.86 -3.98 30.98
CA GLU A 177 -21.25 -4.08 30.53
C GLU A 177 -22.26 -3.56 31.56
N GLU A 178 -21.99 -3.75 32.85
CA GLU A 178 -22.84 -3.25 33.95
C GLU A 178 -22.83 -1.72 34.10
N ASP A 179 -21.77 -1.05 33.63
CA ASP A 179 -21.57 0.39 33.78
C ASP A 179 -22.04 1.19 32.55
N ILE A 180 -22.27 0.53 31.41
CA ILE A 180 -22.51 1.20 30.13
C ILE A 180 -23.93 0.91 29.61
N LYS A 181 -24.78 1.94 29.64
CA LYS A 181 -26.10 1.89 28.98
C LYS A 181 -25.94 2.04 27.46
N ILE A 182 -26.22 0.98 26.71
CA ILE A 182 -26.18 0.99 25.24
C ILE A 182 -27.46 1.65 24.69
N PRO A 183 -27.36 2.76 23.93
CA PRO A 183 -28.53 3.39 23.31
C PRO A 183 -29.18 2.48 22.25
N GLU A 184 -30.50 2.58 22.06
CA GLU A 184 -31.26 1.72 21.14
C GLU A 184 -30.84 1.85 19.68
N ASN A 185 -30.35 3.03 19.27
CA ASN A 185 -29.89 3.30 17.91
C ASN A 185 -28.47 2.77 17.62
N TYR A 186 -27.85 2.03 18.55
CA TYR A 186 -26.53 1.40 18.35
C TYR A 186 -26.68 -0.03 17.83
N ARG A 187 -25.98 -0.33 16.73
CA ARG A 187 -25.83 -1.69 16.23
C ARG A 187 -24.91 -2.47 17.17
N LYS A 188 -25.48 -3.42 17.91
CA LYS A 188 -24.73 -4.32 18.79
C LYS A 188 -23.93 -5.34 17.97
N ILE A 189 -22.64 -5.46 18.27
CA ILE A 189 -21.71 -6.43 17.70
C ILE A 189 -21.15 -7.26 18.87
N ASP A 190 -21.66 -8.49 19.01
CA ASP A 190 -21.14 -9.45 19.99
C ASP A 190 -19.80 -10.02 19.53
N LEU A 191 -18.78 -9.84 20.37
CA LEU A 191 -17.40 -10.31 20.11
C LEU A 191 -17.09 -11.66 20.76
N LYS A 192 -18.06 -12.27 21.46
CA LYS A 192 -17.98 -13.64 21.99
C LYS A 192 -16.75 -13.89 22.87
N GLY A 193 -16.39 -12.91 23.70
CA GLY A 193 -15.21 -12.96 24.56
C GLY A 193 -13.89 -12.63 23.86
N GLY A 194 -13.90 -12.19 22.61
CA GLY A 194 -12.69 -11.76 21.89
C GLY A 194 -11.97 -10.59 22.56
N TYR A 195 -10.68 -10.44 22.26
CA TYR A 195 -9.84 -9.38 22.81
C TYR A 195 -9.82 -8.18 21.87
N VAL A 196 -10.06 -6.99 22.41
CA VAL A 196 -10.16 -5.74 21.68
C VAL A 196 -9.02 -4.83 22.07
N LEU A 197 -8.32 -4.29 21.07
CA LEU A 197 -7.15 -3.45 21.23
C LEU A 197 -7.24 -2.23 20.30
N PRO A 198 -6.51 -1.13 20.61
CA PRO A 198 -6.20 -0.15 19.58
C PRO A 198 -5.58 -0.85 18.38
N GLY A 199 -5.91 -0.39 17.18
CA GLY A 199 -5.25 -0.88 15.98
C GLY A 199 -3.75 -0.57 16.05
N LEU A 200 -2.91 -1.50 15.58
CA LEU A 200 -1.46 -1.31 15.59
C LEU A 200 -1.07 -0.09 14.73
N ILE A 201 0.02 0.54 15.13
CA ILE A 201 0.67 1.62 14.39
C ILE A 201 2.03 1.11 13.94
N ASN A 202 2.31 1.20 12.64
CA ASN A 202 3.65 0.97 12.10
C ASN A 202 4.34 2.33 11.89
N ALA A 203 5.29 2.67 12.76
CA ALA A 203 5.99 3.95 12.72
C ALA A 203 7.05 4.03 11.61
N HIS A 204 7.33 2.94 10.88
CA HIS A 204 8.28 2.95 9.77
C HIS A 204 7.87 1.94 8.69
N CYS A 205 7.43 2.45 7.54
CA CYS A 205 7.21 1.62 6.36
C CYS A 205 7.39 2.43 5.07
N HIS A 206 7.41 1.71 3.94
CA HIS A 206 7.23 2.29 2.60
C HIS A 206 6.07 1.60 1.93
N LEU A 207 5.41 2.24 0.97
CA LEU A 207 4.28 1.61 0.26
C LEU A 207 4.68 1.10 -1.13
N THR A 208 5.94 1.26 -1.51
CA THR A 208 6.49 1.00 -2.85
C THR A 208 7.06 -0.40 -3.08
N GLY A 209 6.94 -1.31 -2.12
CA GLY A 209 7.31 -2.72 -2.26
C GLY A 209 6.34 -3.61 -1.49
N SER A 210 6.25 -4.90 -1.81
CA SER A 210 5.36 -5.83 -1.10
C SER A 210 6.09 -6.71 -0.07
N GLY A 211 7.38 -6.48 0.16
CA GLY A 211 8.26 -7.37 0.93
C GLY A 211 8.63 -8.66 0.22
N LYS A 212 8.26 -8.82 -1.06
CA LYS A 212 8.68 -9.98 -1.85
C LYS A 212 10.16 -9.84 -2.23
N PRO A 213 11.01 -10.87 -2.08
CA PRO A 213 12.38 -10.82 -2.58
C PRO A 213 12.38 -10.68 -4.11
N MET A 214 13.03 -9.62 -4.61
CA MET A 214 13.12 -9.30 -6.03
C MET A 214 14.58 -9.26 -6.48
N LYS A 215 14.85 -9.74 -7.70
CA LYS A 215 16.18 -9.61 -8.34
C LYS A 215 16.58 -8.15 -8.63
N ILE A 216 15.70 -7.19 -8.36
CA ILE A 216 15.97 -5.74 -8.46
C ILE A 216 17.24 -5.35 -7.70
N MET A 217 17.55 -6.06 -6.62
CA MET A 217 18.67 -5.79 -5.73
C MET A 217 20.05 -6.14 -6.32
N ASN A 218 20.08 -6.85 -7.45
CA ASN A 218 21.29 -7.21 -8.19
C ASN A 218 21.38 -6.49 -9.56
N LEU A 219 20.54 -5.48 -9.81
CA LEU A 219 20.54 -4.76 -11.08
C LEU A 219 21.69 -3.74 -11.14
N SER A 220 22.25 -3.55 -12.33
CA SER A 220 23.20 -2.47 -12.60
C SER A 220 22.55 -1.09 -12.49
N ASP A 221 23.35 -0.06 -12.18
CA ASP A 221 22.92 1.34 -12.11
C ASP A 221 22.18 1.79 -13.39
N LYS A 222 22.64 1.37 -14.58
CA LYS A 222 21.98 1.68 -15.88
C LYS A 222 20.58 1.09 -15.97
N THR A 223 20.38 -0.13 -15.46
CA THR A 223 19.06 -0.78 -15.47
C THR A 223 18.13 -0.12 -14.47
N LEU A 224 18.65 0.26 -13.30
CA LEU A 224 17.90 0.99 -12.29
C LEU A 224 17.44 2.35 -12.84
N GLU A 225 18.30 3.08 -13.54
CA GLU A 225 17.97 4.36 -14.18
C GLU A 225 16.83 4.22 -15.21
N LYS A 226 16.88 3.18 -16.06
CA LYS A 226 15.80 2.88 -17.02
C LYS A 226 14.48 2.57 -16.30
N LEU A 227 14.52 1.80 -15.22
CA LEU A 227 13.34 1.48 -14.42
C LEU A 227 12.77 2.76 -13.78
N THR A 228 13.62 3.62 -13.22
CA THR A 228 13.21 4.91 -12.65
C THR A 228 12.57 5.82 -13.71
N LYS A 229 13.12 5.87 -14.93
CA LYS A 229 12.53 6.59 -16.07
C LYS A 229 11.14 6.06 -16.40
N LEU A 230 10.96 4.74 -16.45
CA LEU A 230 9.65 4.12 -16.66
C LEU A 230 8.66 4.46 -15.53
N LEU A 231 9.09 4.41 -14.27
CA LEU A 231 8.26 4.74 -13.10
C LEU A 231 7.81 6.21 -13.08
N LYS A 232 8.59 7.13 -13.68
CA LYS A 232 8.22 8.55 -13.81
C LYS A 232 7.05 8.80 -14.78
N THR A 233 6.79 7.86 -15.71
CA THR A 233 5.68 7.97 -16.67
C THR A 233 4.31 7.93 -15.97
N PRO A 234 3.23 8.45 -16.59
CA PRO A 234 1.88 8.36 -16.03
C PRO A 234 1.44 6.91 -15.74
N LEU A 235 1.79 5.98 -16.62
CA LEU A 235 1.50 4.55 -16.44
C LEU A 235 2.28 3.97 -15.23
N GLY A 236 3.58 4.25 -15.14
CA GLY A 236 4.43 3.84 -14.01
C GLY A 236 3.89 4.34 -12.68
N LYS A 237 3.56 5.62 -12.58
CA LYS A 237 2.94 6.22 -11.38
C LYS A 237 1.60 5.58 -11.02
N LYS A 238 0.79 5.19 -12.02
CA LYS A 238 -0.49 4.51 -11.80
C LYS A 238 -0.30 3.09 -11.25
N ILE A 239 0.68 2.34 -11.77
CA ILE A 239 1.05 1.02 -11.25
C ILE A 239 1.49 1.14 -9.80
N LEU A 240 2.40 2.08 -9.52
CA LEU A 240 2.92 2.32 -8.18
C LEU A 240 1.81 2.72 -7.19
N SER A 241 0.94 3.65 -7.58
CA SER A 241 -0.21 4.06 -6.76
C SER A 241 -1.14 2.89 -6.41
N ASN A 242 -1.37 1.97 -7.35
CA ASN A 242 -2.19 0.79 -7.11
C ASN A 242 -1.51 -0.19 -6.14
N MET A 243 -0.20 -0.38 -6.26
CA MET A 243 0.58 -1.19 -5.32
C MET A 243 0.52 -0.59 -3.91
N MET A 244 0.76 0.72 -3.78
CA MET A 244 0.68 1.42 -2.49
C MET A 244 -0.69 1.27 -1.83
N LYS A 245 -1.78 1.43 -2.61
CA LYS A 245 -3.15 1.17 -2.14
C LYS A 245 -3.32 -0.27 -1.64
N ASN A 246 -2.82 -1.26 -2.38
CA ASN A 246 -2.93 -2.66 -1.99
C ASN A 246 -2.15 -2.96 -0.71
N ASN A 247 -0.94 -2.42 -0.57
CA ASN A 247 -0.11 -2.58 0.62
C ASN A 247 -0.74 -1.96 1.86
N ALA A 248 -1.25 -0.72 1.74
CA ALA A 248 -1.98 -0.05 2.82
C ALA A 248 -3.25 -0.84 3.21
N SER A 249 -4.00 -1.34 2.22
CA SER A 249 -5.16 -2.21 2.49
C SER A 249 -4.77 -3.53 3.16
N ASN A 250 -3.60 -4.08 2.85
CA ASN A 250 -3.12 -5.32 3.44
C ASN A 250 -2.74 -5.11 4.92
N ALA A 251 -2.10 -3.98 5.23
CA ALA A 251 -1.80 -3.56 6.59
C ALA A 251 -3.07 -3.42 7.43
N LEU A 252 -4.07 -2.69 6.89
CA LEU A 252 -5.36 -2.52 7.55
C LEU A 252 -6.05 -3.86 7.84
N ASN A 253 -6.03 -4.78 6.88
CA ASN A 253 -6.60 -6.11 7.07
C ASN A 253 -5.84 -6.96 8.11
N ALA A 254 -4.62 -6.59 8.46
CA ALA A 254 -3.80 -7.21 9.49
C ALA A 254 -3.86 -6.46 10.82
N GLY A 255 -4.84 -5.57 11.02
CA GLY A 255 -5.02 -4.82 12.27
C GLY A 255 -4.17 -3.55 12.40
N VAL A 256 -3.39 -3.20 11.38
CA VAL A 256 -2.57 -1.98 11.36
C VAL A 256 -3.40 -0.81 10.86
N THR A 257 -3.83 0.06 11.76
CA THR A 257 -4.76 1.15 11.45
C THR A 257 -4.07 2.47 11.15
N THR A 258 -2.79 2.61 11.47
CA THR A 258 -1.96 3.76 11.11
C THR A 258 -0.59 3.33 10.59
N LEU A 259 -0.13 3.98 9.53
CA LEU A 259 1.19 3.78 8.91
C LEU A 259 1.92 5.14 8.84
N ARG A 260 3.19 5.17 9.22
CA ARG A 260 4.08 6.30 8.95
C ARG A 260 5.00 5.96 7.78
N THR A 261 4.86 6.67 6.66
CA THR A 261 5.64 6.42 5.44
C THR A 261 6.95 7.20 5.45
N MET A 262 8.08 6.49 5.35
CA MET A 262 9.43 6.99 5.60
C MET A 262 10.16 7.42 4.33
N SER A 263 9.46 8.15 3.46
CA SER A 263 9.81 8.58 2.10
C SER A 263 9.34 7.65 0.98
N ASP A 264 8.48 8.17 0.11
CA ASP A 264 7.96 7.46 -1.05
C ASP A 264 8.11 8.37 -2.30
N PRO A 265 8.35 7.79 -3.49
CA PRO A 265 8.69 8.56 -4.67
C PRO A 265 7.48 9.35 -5.19
N PHE A 266 7.76 10.53 -5.73
CA PHE A 266 6.79 11.39 -6.42
C PHE A 266 5.58 11.84 -5.57
N TYR A 267 5.69 11.81 -4.24
CA TYR A 267 4.62 12.17 -3.29
C TYR A 267 3.33 11.37 -3.51
N LEU A 268 3.45 10.12 -3.94
CA LEU A 268 2.28 9.26 -4.16
C LEU A 268 1.62 8.83 -2.84
N ASP A 269 2.38 8.80 -1.75
CA ASP A 269 1.92 8.59 -0.38
C ASP A 269 0.96 9.70 0.04
N LEU A 270 1.32 10.97 -0.18
CA LEU A 270 0.43 12.13 0.09
C LEU A 270 -0.88 12.02 -0.69
N LYS A 271 -0.83 11.62 -1.97
CA LYS A 271 -2.05 11.42 -2.78
C LYS A 271 -2.93 10.31 -2.24
N LEU A 272 -2.34 9.26 -1.66
CA LEU A 272 -3.10 8.18 -1.03
C LEU A 272 -3.66 8.63 0.31
N ARG A 273 -2.86 9.31 1.14
CA ARG A 273 -3.25 9.92 2.41
C ARG A 273 -4.47 10.80 2.23
N ASP A 274 -4.44 11.74 1.28
CA ASP A 274 -5.52 12.70 1.06
C ASP A 274 -6.81 12.03 0.58
N LYS A 275 -6.70 10.95 -0.21
CA LYS A 275 -7.87 10.14 -0.61
C LYS A 275 -8.49 9.40 0.56
N ILE A 276 -7.68 8.88 1.48
CA ILE A 276 -8.16 8.21 2.69
C ILE A 276 -8.72 9.23 3.69
N LYS A 277 -8.08 10.39 3.84
CA LYS A 277 -8.53 11.49 4.70
C LYS A 277 -9.90 11.98 4.26
N LYS A 278 -10.10 12.24 2.96
CA LYS A 278 -11.38 12.67 2.35
C LYS A 278 -12.43 11.56 2.20
N GLY A 279 -12.26 10.41 2.85
CA GLY A 279 -13.21 9.29 2.79
C GLY A 279 -13.34 8.56 1.45
N LYS A 280 -12.64 8.99 0.39
CA LYS A 280 -12.70 8.43 -0.97
C LYS A 280 -12.19 7.00 -1.06
N LEU A 281 -11.35 6.58 -0.11
CA LEU A 281 -10.85 5.22 0.05
C LEU A 281 -10.89 4.83 1.51
N ILE A 282 -11.32 3.60 1.81
CA ILE A 282 -11.07 2.99 3.12
C ILE A 282 -9.62 2.52 3.15
N GLY A 283 -8.89 2.89 4.19
CA GLY A 283 -7.49 2.56 4.39
C GLY A 283 -7.02 2.99 5.77
N PRO A 284 -5.81 2.57 6.19
CA PRO A 284 -5.22 3.05 7.42
C PRO A 284 -4.93 4.55 7.30
N ARG A 285 -4.84 5.23 8.44
CA ARG A 285 -4.33 6.60 8.46
C ARG A 285 -2.87 6.58 8.04
N LEU A 286 -2.50 7.54 7.20
CA LEU A 286 -1.13 7.69 6.72
C LEU A 286 -0.55 8.97 7.32
N VAL A 287 0.63 8.86 7.93
CA VAL A 287 1.48 9.98 8.37
C VAL A 287 2.67 9.99 7.42
N CYS A 288 2.78 10.98 6.54
CA CYS A 288 3.61 10.87 5.34
C CYS A 288 4.76 11.89 5.33
N ALA A 289 5.97 11.39 5.03
CA ALA A 289 7.14 12.24 4.79
C ALA A 289 7.19 12.86 3.39
N GLY A 290 6.44 12.33 2.42
CA GLY A 290 6.63 12.68 1.01
C GLY A 290 7.97 12.17 0.49
N MET A 291 8.78 13.03 -0.11
CA MET A 291 10.13 12.65 -0.56
C MET A 291 11.16 12.94 0.54
N GLY A 292 12.09 12.01 0.77
CA GLY A 292 13.18 12.20 1.73
C GLY A 292 14.22 13.24 1.25
N ILE A 293 15.31 13.37 1.99
CA ILE A 293 16.49 14.16 1.61
C ILE A 293 17.73 13.30 1.79
N CYS A 294 18.58 13.24 0.78
CA CYS A 294 19.85 12.51 0.79
C CYS A 294 20.92 13.29 0.02
N ILE A 295 22.19 12.91 0.18
CA ILE A 295 23.28 13.42 -0.67
C ILE A 295 23.32 12.74 -2.05
N THR A 296 24.15 13.24 -2.95
CA THR A 296 24.44 12.60 -4.24
C THR A 296 24.98 11.18 -4.03
N GLY A 297 24.31 10.20 -4.65
CA GLY A 297 24.64 8.78 -4.49
C GLY A 297 24.30 8.20 -3.11
N GLY A 298 23.62 8.96 -2.25
CA GLY A 298 23.19 8.53 -0.93
C GLY A 298 22.03 7.53 -0.94
N HIS A 299 21.75 6.97 0.24
CA HIS A 299 20.66 6.02 0.42
C HIS A 299 19.32 6.62 -0.01
N GLY A 300 18.46 5.79 -0.60
CA GLY A 300 17.09 6.16 -0.97
C GLY A 300 16.95 7.20 -2.09
N GLY A 301 17.97 7.42 -2.93
CA GLY A 301 17.99 8.50 -3.93
C GLY A 301 16.77 8.60 -4.88
N MET A 302 16.09 7.49 -5.22
CA MET A 302 14.86 7.56 -6.04
C MET A 302 13.65 8.14 -5.27
N MET A 303 13.68 8.07 -3.95
CA MET A 303 12.61 8.46 -3.03
C MET A 303 12.93 9.77 -2.27
N ALA A 304 14.05 10.41 -2.61
CA ALA A 304 14.55 11.60 -1.95
C ALA A 304 14.87 12.73 -2.93
N HIS A 305 14.90 13.96 -2.42
CA HIS A 305 15.61 15.06 -3.07
C HIS A 305 17.10 14.90 -2.78
N THR A 306 17.90 14.98 -3.83
CA THR A 306 19.35 15.10 -3.69
C THR A 306 19.71 16.53 -3.27
N ALA A 307 20.55 16.66 -2.24
CA ALA A 307 21.07 17.91 -1.73
C ALA A 307 22.49 17.71 -1.18
N ASP A 308 23.44 18.50 -1.65
CA ASP A 308 24.88 18.40 -1.30
C ASP A 308 25.39 19.67 -0.56
N SER A 309 24.46 20.43 0.05
CA SER A 309 24.80 21.56 0.92
C SER A 309 23.63 21.96 1.83
N PRO A 310 23.87 22.68 2.94
CA PRO A 310 22.84 23.25 3.79
C PRO A 310 21.78 24.08 3.03
N THR A 311 22.21 24.86 2.03
CA THR A 311 21.30 25.66 1.21
C THR A 311 20.35 24.79 0.36
N GLU A 312 20.86 23.69 -0.19
CA GLU A 312 20.04 22.75 -0.95
C GLU A 312 19.11 21.94 -0.03
N VAL A 313 19.58 21.53 1.14
CA VAL A 313 18.76 20.89 2.18
C VAL A 313 17.59 21.79 2.54
N LYS A 314 17.85 23.05 2.88
CA LYS A 314 16.81 24.07 3.15
C LYS A 314 15.78 24.17 2.02
N LYS A 315 16.24 24.18 0.76
CA LYS A 315 15.35 24.20 -0.41
C LYS A 315 14.51 22.92 -0.51
N ALA A 316 15.08 21.74 -0.24
CA ALA A 316 14.38 20.48 -0.24
C ALA A 316 13.29 20.41 0.87
N ILE A 317 13.62 20.84 2.09
CA ILE A 317 12.66 20.94 3.20
C ILE A 317 11.49 21.84 2.82
N ARG A 318 11.76 23.04 2.27
CA ARG A 318 10.70 23.96 1.86
C ARG A 318 9.81 23.42 0.74
N LYS A 319 10.35 22.58 -0.16
CA LYS A 319 9.52 21.86 -1.15
C LYS A 319 8.57 20.89 -0.46
N ASN A 320 9.04 20.13 0.53
CA ASN A 320 8.21 19.22 1.32
C ASN A 320 7.15 19.98 2.13
N LEU A 321 7.52 21.09 2.79
CA LEU A 321 6.57 21.97 3.49
C LEU A 321 5.47 22.48 2.55
N ARG A 322 5.83 22.93 1.33
CA ARG A 322 4.85 23.34 0.31
C ARG A 322 3.93 22.20 -0.14
N LYS A 323 4.32 20.95 0.06
CA LYS A 323 3.51 19.75 -0.22
C LYS A 323 2.67 19.31 0.98
N GLU A 324 2.77 19.99 2.12
CA GLU A 324 2.01 19.68 3.33
C GLU A 324 2.25 18.23 3.78
N VAL A 325 3.53 17.84 3.85
CA VAL A 325 3.96 16.60 4.49
C VAL A 325 3.67 16.65 5.99
N ASP A 326 3.49 15.50 6.63
CA ASP A 326 3.19 15.42 8.06
C ASP A 326 4.47 15.44 8.92
N PHE A 327 5.62 15.09 8.33
CA PHE A 327 6.94 15.13 8.96
C PHE A 327 8.04 15.11 7.88
N ILE A 328 9.32 15.23 8.27
CA ILE A 328 10.46 15.17 7.36
C ILE A 328 11.24 13.87 7.56
N LYS A 329 11.70 13.27 6.45
CA LYS A 329 12.67 12.17 6.46
C LYS A 329 13.99 12.63 5.84
N ILE A 330 15.09 12.43 6.55
CA ILE A 330 16.45 12.52 6.01
C ILE A 330 17.13 11.15 6.02
N LEU A 331 18.21 11.01 5.27
CA LEU A 331 18.98 9.78 5.14
C LEU A 331 20.44 10.10 5.47
N SER A 332 20.78 10.09 6.76
CA SER A 332 22.07 10.57 7.26
C SER A 332 23.20 9.55 7.10
N THR A 333 22.89 8.27 6.89
CA THR A 333 23.88 7.22 6.56
C THR A 333 23.52 6.47 5.28
N GLY A 334 24.48 5.70 4.77
CA GLY A 334 24.21 4.67 3.76
C GLY A 334 23.45 3.48 4.35
N GLY A 335 22.72 2.76 3.50
CA GLY A 335 21.98 1.56 3.86
C GLY A 335 22.65 0.27 3.37
N VAL A 336 22.23 -0.88 3.93
CA VAL A 336 22.63 -2.22 3.46
C VAL A 336 22.49 -2.37 1.93
N MET A 337 21.40 -1.83 1.37
CA MET A 337 21.03 -2.01 -0.04
C MET A 337 21.98 -1.34 -1.04
N ASP A 338 22.69 -0.29 -0.61
CA ASP A 338 23.58 0.51 -1.46
C ASP A 338 25.06 0.12 -1.30
N SER A 339 25.37 -0.73 -0.32
CA SER A 339 26.73 -1.15 -0.02
C SER A 339 27.39 -1.90 -1.19
N ARG A 340 28.64 -1.54 -1.47
CA ARG A 340 29.50 -2.14 -2.50
C ARG A 340 30.66 -2.93 -1.88
N LYS A 341 30.99 -2.65 -0.62
CA LYS A 341 31.96 -3.38 0.20
C LYS A 341 31.38 -3.74 1.56
N VAL A 342 31.93 -4.79 2.16
CA VAL A 342 31.59 -5.20 3.52
C VAL A 342 32.04 -4.10 4.50
N GLY A 343 31.18 -3.75 5.45
CA GLY A 343 31.38 -2.66 6.41
C GLY A 343 31.05 -1.26 5.88
N GLU A 344 30.59 -1.12 4.63
CA GLU A 344 30.21 0.18 4.06
C GLU A 344 28.79 0.63 4.46
N ALA A 345 27.91 -0.31 4.79
CA ALA A 345 26.58 0.02 5.29
C ALA A 345 26.67 0.85 6.59
N GLY A 346 25.80 1.83 6.76
CA GLY A 346 25.86 2.76 7.89
C GLY A 346 26.93 3.85 7.79
N ARG A 347 27.74 3.93 6.72
CA ARG A 347 28.69 5.04 6.52
C ARG A 347 27.96 6.40 6.59
N PRO A 348 28.44 7.38 7.37
CA PRO A 348 27.90 8.74 7.37
C PRO A 348 27.85 9.35 5.97
N GLN A 349 26.74 10.02 5.67
CA GLN A 349 26.44 10.58 4.37
C GLN A 349 26.02 12.05 4.44
N MET A 350 25.43 12.52 5.53
CA MET A 350 25.14 13.94 5.74
C MET A 350 26.02 14.49 6.85
N THR A 351 26.52 15.72 6.68
CA THR A 351 27.23 16.43 7.73
C THR A 351 26.28 16.88 8.83
N ILE A 352 26.81 17.13 10.04
CA ILE A 352 26.03 17.68 11.15
C ILE A 352 25.34 19.00 10.75
N GLU A 353 26.02 19.87 9.99
CA GLU A 353 25.47 21.15 9.53
C GLU A 353 24.25 20.95 8.61
N GLU A 354 24.29 19.96 7.73
CA GLU A 354 23.16 19.61 6.87
C GLU A 354 21.99 19.01 7.66
N ILE A 355 22.27 18.14 8.63
CA ILE A 355 21.26 17.56 9.53
C ILE A 355 20.60 18.67 10.36
N GLU A 356 21.39 19.55 10.96
CA GLU A 356 20.92 20.69 11.75
C GLU A 356 20.09 21.65 10.90
N THR A 357 20.51 21.92 9.66
CA THR A 357 19.74 22.74 8.73
C THR A 357 18.39 22.11 8.39
N ALA A 358 18.34 20.79 8.22
CA ALA A 358 17.09 20.07 7.99
C ALA A 358 16.15 20.19 9.20
N CYS A 359 16.68 19.94 10.41
CA CYS A 359 15.93 20.01 11.66
C CYS A 359 15.41 21.42 11.93
N PHE A 360 16.29 22.42 11.88
CA PHE A 360 15.92 23.82 12.08
C PHE A 360 14.79 24.28 11.15
N GLU A 361 14.89 24.02 9.84
CA GLU A 361 13.85 24.45 8.89
C GLU A 361 12.53 23.67 9.07
N ALA A 362 12.60 22.38 9.45
CA ALA A 362 11.41 21.57 9.71
C ALA A 362 10.69 21.98 11.02
N HIS A 363 11.44 22.20 12.09
CA HIS A 363 10.93 22.58 13.41
C HIS A 363 10.30 23.96 13.41
N ARG A 364 10.78 24.89 12.59
CA ARG A 364 10.09 26.18 12.34
C ARG A 364 8.69 26.01 11.74
N GLY A 365 8.44 24.90 11.06
CA GLY A 365 7.12 24.48 10.59
C GLY A 365 6.37 23.57 11.55
N GLY A 366 6.91 23.30 12.75
CA GLY A 366 6.34 22.38 13.73
C GLY A 366 6.40 20.90 13.33
N LEU A 367 7.27 20.53 12.38
CA LEU A 367 7.35 19.17 11.87
C LEU A 367 8.51 18.39 12.48
N LEU A 368 8.24 17.15 12.92
CA LEU A 368 9.26 16.20 13.37
C LEU A 368 10.20 15.80 12.21
N VAL A 369 11.43 15.44 12.54
CA VAL A 369 12.45 14.92 11.61
C VAL A 369 12.86 13.50 12.01
N ALA A 370 12.65 12.55 11.11
CA ALA A 370 13.19 11.20 11.20
C ALA A 370 14.45 11.07 10.36
N THR A 371 15.44 10.29 10.80
CA THR A 371 16.62 9.94 9.98
C THR A 371 16.80 8.44 9.82
N HIS A 372 17.18 8.00 8.62
CA HIS A 372 17.76 6.66 8.44
C HIS A 372 19.21 6.70 8.95
N CYS A 373 19.53 5.84 9.91
CA CYS A 373 20.87 5.78 10.50
C CYS A 373 21.23 4.36 10.96
N GLU A 374 22.24 3.75 10.35
CA GLU A 374 22.67 2.37 10.60
C GLU A 374 24.08 2.27 11.25
N SER A 375 24.60 3.34 11.86
CA SER A 375 25.90 3.29 12.56
C SER A 375 25.96 4.15 13.82
N THR A 376 26.82 3.75 14.77
CA THR A 376 27.04 4.48 16.03
C THR A 376 27.56 5.91 15.78
N HIS A 377 28.43 6.10 14.79
CA HIS A 377 28.90 7.43 14.41
C HIS A 377 27.75 8.28 13.85
N GLY A 378 26.94 7.71 12.95
CA GLY A 378 25.76 8.40 12.42
C GLY A 378 24.74 8.77 13.50
N ILE A 379 24.56 7.93 14.53
CA ILE A 379 23.68 8.23 15.68
C ILE A 379 24.16 9.51 16.36
N LYS A 380 25.46 9.61 16.64
CA LYS A 380 26.05 10.80 17.26
C LYS A 380 25.78 12.05 16.44
N GLU A 381 26.07 12.01 15.14
CA GLU A 381 25.86 13.16 14.25
C GLU A 381 24.39 13.54 14.13
N ALA A 382 23.50 12.55 14.04
CA ALA A 382 22.05 12.75 14.00
C ALA A 382 21.52 13.42 15.27
N LEU A 383 21.94 12.95 16.45
CA LEU A 383 21.56 13.54 17.73
C LEU A 383 22.07 14.99 17.85
N LEU A 384 23.34 15.24 17.50
CA LEU A 384 23.94 16.58 17.51
C LEU A 384 23.29 17.53 16.50
N GLY A 385 22.70 17.00 15.43
CA GLY A 385 21.92 17.76 14.46
C GLY A 385 20.46 17.99 14.86
N GLY A 386 19.96 17.34 15.92
CA GLY A 386 18.62 17.59 16.46
C GLY A 386 17.48 16.76 15.89
N VAL A 387 17.74 15.55 15.38
CA VAL A 387 16.64 14.69 14.87
C VAL A 387 15.67 14.27 15.97
N ASP A 388 14.39 14.06 15.62
CA ASP A 388 13.34 13.64 16.55
C ASP A 388 13.19 12.12 16.65
N SER A 389 13.45 11.39 15.57
CA SER A 389 13.49 9.93 15.58
C SER A 389 14.65 9.37 14.76
N ILE A 390 15.36 8.40 15.33
CA ILE A 390 16.38 7.61 14.65
C ILE A 390 15.73 6.30 14.22
N GLU A 391 15.80 6.01 12.93
CA GLU A 391 15.34 4.76 12.35
C GLU A 391 16.50 3.78 12.18
N HIS A 392 16.24 2.50 12.41
CA HIS A 392 17.21 1.39 12.44
C HIS A 392 18.10 1.44 13.70
N GLY A 393 18.96 2.44 13.76
CA GLY A 393 19.97 2.56 14.79
C GLY A 393 21.13 1.57 14.61
N ALA A 394 21.90 1.44 15.67
CA ALA A 394 23.11 0.64 15.76
C ALA A 394 23.45 0.48 17.25
N LYS A 395 24.63 -0.06 17.57
CA LYS A 395 25.13 -0.06 18.94
C LYS A 395 25.12 1.36 19.54
N ILE A 396 24.43 1.52 20.68
CA ILE A 396 24.39 2.77 21.44
C ILE A 396 25.44 2.66 22.56
N THR A 397 26.39 3.60 22.58
CA THR A 397 27.38 3.72 23.65
C THR A 397 26.85 4.60 24.79
N ASP A 398 27.45 4.49 25.98
CA ASP A 398 26.96 5.18 27.19
C ASP A 398 26.93 6.71 27.02
N ASP A 399 27.88 7.28 26.27
CA ASP A 399 27.95 8.71 25.98
C ASP A 399 26.81 9.21 25.09
N LEU A 400 26.13 8.32 24.36
CA LEU A 400 25.01 8.67 23.48
C LEU A 400 23.66 8.65 24.21
N VAL A 401 23.54 7.92 25.32
CA VAL A 401 22.28 7.80 26.08
C VAL A 401 21.75 9.16 26.55
N PRO A 402 22.56 10.06 27.14
CA PRO A 402 22.10 11.39 27.52
C PRO A 402 21.60 12.22 26.34
N LEU A 403 22.20 12.06 25.15
CA LEU A 403 21.83 12.80 23.95
C LEU A 403 20.45 12.37 23.41
N PHE A 404 20.06 11.10 23.57
CA PHE A 404 18.68 10.68 23.27
C PHE A 404 17.67 11.30 24.23
N LYS A 405 17.98 11.27 25.54
CA LYS A 405 17.05 11.71 26.59
C LYS A 405 16.90 13.23 26.68
N ASN A 406 17.95 13.96 26.36
CA ASN A 406 18.02 15.41 26.39
C ASN A 406 18.66 15.93 25.10
N ASN A 407 17.84 16.03 24.06
CA ASN A 407 18.22 16.60 22.78
C ASN A 407 17.62 18.00 22.63
N PRO A 408 18.31 19.08 23.04
CA PRO A 408 17.76 20.43 23.02
C PRO A 408 17.53 20.98 21.59
N LYS A 409 18.10 20.33 20.57
CA LYS A 409 17.89 20.70 19.17
C LYS A 409 16.75 19.93 18.51
N SER A 410 16.20 18.89 19.15
CA SER A 410 14.99 18.24 18.65
C SER A 410 13.74 19.05 19.01
N LEU A 411 12.64 18.83 18.30
CA LEU A 411 11.41 19.61 18.47
C LEU A 411 10.83 19.49 19.88
N ARG A 412 11.06 18.35 20.53
CA ARG A 412 10.45 17.99 21.82
C ARG A 412 11.46 17.82 22.96
N GLY A 413 12.74 18.13 22.73
CA GLY A 413 13.77 18.00 23.75
C GLY A 413 14.31 16.58 23.95
N PHE A 414 13.87 15.60 23.16
CA PHE A 414 14.34 14.21 23.16
C PHE A 414 14.28 13.59 21.76
N THR A 415 14.97 12.47 21.58
CA THR A 415 14.96 11.67 20.35
C THR A 415 14.48 10.26 20.66
N THR A 416 13.69 9.66 19.77
CA THR A 416 13.24 8.26 19.89
C THR A 416 14.06 7.32 19.01
N LEU A 417 14.01 6.02 19.29
CA LEU A 417 14.56 4.98 18.43
C LEU A 417 13.44 4.08 17.87
N THR A 418 13.39 3.94 16.55
CA THR A 418 12.63 2.89 15.87
C THR A 418 13.62 1.84 15.34
N SER A 419 13.81 0.74 16.05
CA SER A 419 14.88 -0.22 15.71
C SER A 419 14.64 -0.98 14.39
N THR A 420 13.38 -1.23 14.01
CA THR A 420 13.03 -1.91 12.75
C THR A 420 13.77 -3.24 12.52
N THR A 421 13.90 -4.07 13.55
CA THR A 421 14.58 -5.37 13.48
C THR A 421 14.00 -6.29 12.39
N SER A 422 12.74 -6.11 11.99
CA SER A 422 12.16 -6.83 10.83
C SER A 422 12.82 -6.52 9.48
N ALA A 423 13.49 -5.36 9.34
CA ALA A 423 13.98 -4.85 8.06
C ALA A 423 15.12 -5.71 7.49
N GLY A 424 16.14 -5.98 8.30
CA GLY A 424 17.31 -6.76 7.92
C GLY A 424 17.18 -8.25 8.23
N MET A 425 16.34 -8.66 9.17
CA MET A 425 16.27 -10.04 9.68
C MET A 425 16.21 -11.12 8.60
N GLY A 426 15.30 -10.98 7.63
CA GLY A 426 15.17 -11.96 6.55
C GLY A 426 16.43 -12.03 5.69
N MET A 427 17.07 -10.89 5.43
CA MET A 427 18.36 -10.84 4.72
C MET A 427 19.50 -11.39 5.58
N ALA A 428 19.49 -11.18 6.89
CA ALA A 428 20.51 -11.64 7.83
C ALA A 428 20.44 -13.16 8.10
N VAL A 429 19.24 -13.77 8.09
CA VAL A 429 19.06 -15.19 8.40
C VAL A 429 19.03 -16.09 7.17
N LEU A 430 18.30 -15.72 6.11
CA LEU A 430 18.08 -16.61 4.96
C LEU A 430 19.27 -16.68 4.01
N SER A 431 19.43 -17.76 3.24
CA SER A 431 20.58 -17.89 2.35
C SER A 431 20.55 -16.84 1.21
N LYS A 432 21.70 -16.60 0.58
CA LYS A 432 21.78 -15.65 -0.55
C LYS A 432 20.97 -16.10 -1.76
N GLU A 433 20.81 -17.41 -1.95
CA GLU A 433 19.98 -18.00 -3.01
C GLU A 433 18.50 -17.67 -2.81
N GLU A 434 18.06 -17.65 -1.55
CA GLU A 434 16.68 -17.34 -1.17
C GLU A 434 16.39 -15.84 -1.32
N THR A 435 17.26 -15.03 -0.72
CA THR A 435 17.14 -13.56 -0.67
C THR A 435 17.45 -12.90 -2.00
N LYS A 436 18.25 -13.57 -2.84
CA LYS A 436 18.73 -13.10 -4.15
C LYS A 436 19.59 -11.84 -4.04
N ILE A 437 20.37 -11.71 -2.97
CA ILE A 437 21.33 -10.62 -2.75
C ILE A 437 22.78 -11.12 -2.96
N THR A 438 23.74 -10.20 -3.01
CA THR A 438 25.16 -10.52 -3.11
C THR A 438 25.76 -10.89 -1.75
N ASP A 439 26.91 -11.56 -1.74
CA ASP A 439 27.65 -11.90 -0.50
C ASP A 439 27.95 -10.64 0.34
N VAL A 440 28.41 -9.56 -0.31
CA VAL A 440 28.64 -8.26 0.35
C VAL A 440 27.39 -7.74 1.07
N LYS A 441 26.22 -7.80 0.42
CA LYS A 441 24.97 -7.33 1.01
C LYS A 441 24.49 -8.24 2.13
N LYS A 442 24.74 -9.54 2.01
CA LYS A 442 24.43 -10.54 3.04
C LYS A 442 25.24 -10.29 4.31
N GLU A 443 26.56 -10.09 4.19
CA GLU A 443 27.43 -9.80 5.33
C GLU A 443 27.07 -8.46 5.98
N ASN A 444 26.84 -7.41 5.19
CA ASN A 444 26.36 -6.14 5.72
C ASN A 444 24.99 -6.26 6.41
N ALA A 445 24.05 -7.05 5.87
CA ALA A 445 22.76 -7.28 6.53
C ALA A 445 22.93 -7.91 7.92
N VAL A 446 23.84 -8.87 8.07
CA VAL A 446 24.13 -9.48 9.38
C VAL A 446 24.74 -8.46 10.34
N LEU A 447 25.75 -7.70 9.90
CA LEU A 447 26.41 -6.69 10.74
C LEU A 447 25.44 -5.60 11.22
N ILE A 448 24.62 -5.07 10.31
CA ILE A 448 23.63 -4.04 10.65
C ILE A 448 22.55 -4.62 11.56
N GLU A 449 22.02 -5.81 11.28
CA GLU A 449 20.97 -6.44 12.11
C GLU A 449 21.44 -6.67 13.55
N VAL A 450 22.65 -7.23 13.74
CA VAL A 450 23.25 -7.39 15.07
C VAL A 450 23.44 -6.03 15.75
N GLY A 451 23.88 -5.00 15.00
CA GLY A 451 24.00 -3.64 15.51
C GLY A 451 22.67 -3.05 15.98
N MET A 452 21.59 -3.21 15.21
CA MET A 452 20.24 -2.75 15.54
C MET A 452 19.70 -3.43 16.80
N ILE A 453 19.86 -4.75 16.92
CA ILE A 453 19.41 -5.50 18.10
C ILE A 453 20.17 -5.05 19.37
N ASN A 454 21.48 -4.85 19.28
CA ASN A 454 22.27 -4.29 20.39
C ASN A 454 21.79 -2.89 20.77
N GLY A 455 21.43 -2.06 19.78
CA GLY A 455 20.83 -0.74 19.98
C GLY A 455 19.48 -0.81 20.70
N LEU A 456 18.59 -1.71 20.27
CA LEU A 456 17.30 -1.98 20.90
C LEU A 456 17.45 -2.38 22.38
N GLN A 457 18.34 -3.33 22.66
CA GLN A 457 18.65 -3.79 24.01
C GLN A 457 19.10 -2.65 24.91
N LYS A 458 20.08 -1.86 24.45
CA LYS A 458 20.60 -0.72 25.20
C LYS A 458 19.53 0.35 25.40
N ALA A 459 18.77 0.67 24.36
CA ALA A 459 17.70 1.65 24.42
C ALA A 459 16.64 1.28 25.46
N TYR A 460 16.19 0.02 25.46
CA TYR A 460 15.22 -0.44 26.45
C TYR A 460 15.79 -0.38 27.87
N LYS A 461 16.97 -0.96 28.10
CA LYS A 461 17.63 -0.99 29.41
C LYS A 461 17.84 0.40 30.01
N GLU A 462 18.17 1.36 29.16
CA GLU A 462 18.44 2.73 29.59
C GLU A 462 17.20 3.62 29.58
N GLY A 463 16.02 3.13 29.19
CA GLY A 463 14.80 3.94 29.12
C GLY A 463 14.84 5.03 28.04
N ILE A 464 15.51 4.77 26.91
CA ILE A 464 15.33 5.55 25.68
C ILE A 464 13.96 5.20 25.11
N ILE A 465 13.21 6.21 24.66
CA ILE A 465 11.87 6.02 24.14
C ILE A 465 11.92 5.23 22.82
N LEU A 466 11.22 4.10 22.79
CA LEU A 466 11.15 3.20 21.65
C LEU A 466 9.83 3.36 20.88
N THR A 467 9.92 3.24 19.58
CA THR A 467 8.79 3.16 18.64
C THR A 467 8.86 1.88 17.83
N VAL A 468 7.70 1.33 17.49
CA VAL A 468 7.60 0.09 16.69
C VAL A 468 7.42 0.45 15.21
N GLY A 469 8.35 -0.01 14.38
CA GLY A 469 8.28 0.09 12.93
C GLY A 469 8.95 -1.12 12.30
N THR A 470 8.69 -1.39 11.02
CA THR A 470 9.15 -2.65 10.40
C THR A 470 9.95 -2.49 9.12
N ASP A 471 10.01 -1.27 8.58
CA ASP A 471 10.49 -1.01 7.22
C ASP A 471 9.78 -1.87 6.15
N ALA A 472 8.46 -2.03 6.31
CA ALA A 472 7.67 -2.87 5.40
C ALA A 472 7.77 -2.34 3.96
N ALA A 473 8.22 -3.21 3.05
CA ALA A 473 8.48 -3.06 1.61
C ALA A 473 9.82 -3.73 1.25
N VAL A 474 10.79 -3.65 2.18
CA VAL A 474 12.07 -4.35 2.14
C VAL A 474 11.84 -5.87 2.11
N PRO A 475 12.67 -6.66 1.41
CA PRO A 475 12.48 -8.10 1.32
C PRO A 475 12.22 -8.75 2.68
N TYR A 476 11.22 -9.61 2.74
CA TYR A 476 10.75 -10.32 3.94
C TYR A 476 10.07 -9.47 5.01
N ALA A 477 10.17 -8.14 4.95
CA ALA A 477 9.37 -7.21 5.76
C ALA A 477 8.06 -6.87 5.03
N THR A 478 6.93 -7.38 5.51
CA THR A 478 5.62 -7.18 4.90
C THR A 478 4.70 -6.30 5.73
N HIS A 479 3.76 -5.63 5.06
CA HIS A 479 2.80 -4.72 5.71
C HIS A 479 1.85 -5.39 6.70
N TYR A 480 1.79 -6.73 6.74
CA TYR A 480 0.88 -7.51 7.58
C TYR A 480 1.59 -8.23 8.74
N ASN A 481 2.88 -7.98 8.96
CA ASN A 481 3.70 -8.68 9.95
C ASN A 481 4.22 -7.76 11.08
N VAL A 482 3.55 -6.63 11.37
CA VAL A 482 3.95 -5.74 12.48
C VAL A 482 4.03 -6.48 13.82
N TRP A 483 3.15 -7.45 14.04
CA TRP A 483 3.18 -8.31 15.23
C TRP A 483 4.49 -9.10 15.40
N LYS A 484 5.23 -9.39 14.31
CA LYS A 484 6.54 -10.05 14.40
C LYS A 484 7.62 -9.11 14.94
N GLU A 485 7.49 -7.80 14.73
CA GLU A 485 8.39 -6.83 15.37
C GLU A 485 8.21 -6.84 16.89
N LEU A 486 6.97 -6.98 17.37
CA LEU A 486 6.71 -7.12 18.80
C LEU A 486 7.33 -8.43 19.34
N LYS A 487 7.29 -9.53 18.57
CA LYS A 487 8.01 -10.77 18.93
C LYS A 487 9.51 -10.55 19.05
N ASN A 488 10.11 -9.78 18.14
CA ASN A 488 11.53 -9.47 18.21
C ASN A 488 11.84 -8.64 19.46
N PHE A 489 11.00 -7.66 19.80
CA PHE A 489 11.16 -6.88 21.03
C PHE A 489 11.14 -7.78 22.27
N LEU A 490 10.18 -8.71 22.37
CA LEU A 490 10.10 -9.68 23.48
C LEU A 490 11.26 -10.70 23.47
N LYS A 491 11.78 -11.07 22.30
CA LYS A 491 12.91 -12.01 22.18
C LYS A 491 14.21 -11.37 22.66
N TYR A 492 14.45 -10.12 22.27
CA TYR A 492 15.75 -9.49 22.45
C TYR A 492 15.84 -8.60 23.68
N THR A 493 14.73 -8.35 24.37
CA THR A 493 14.69 -7.50 25.57
C THR A 493 13.82 -8.14 26.65
N ASP A 494 13.97 -7.68 27.89
CA ASP A 494 13.13 -8.12 29.01
C ASP A 494 11.75 -7.42 29.04
N MET A 495 11.30 -6.88 27.90
CA MET A 495 9.98 -6.25 27.78
C MET A 495 8.86 -7.25 28.08
N THR A 496 7.86 -6.75 28.78
CA THR A 496 6.55 -7.39 28.87
C THR A 496 5.75 -7.21 27.57
N ALA A 497 4.79 -8.11 27.31
CA ALA A 497 3.86 -7.95 26.20
C ALA A 497 3.02 -6.65 26.28
N GLN A 498 2.75 -6.16 27.49
CA GLN A 498 2.07 -4.88 27.72
C GLN A 498 2.91 -3.70 27.23
N GLU A 499 4.22 -3.68 27.53
CA GLU A 499 5.14 -2.65 27.03
C GLU A 499 5.24 -2.69 25.49
N ALA A 500 5.43 -3.87 24.92
CA ALA A 500 5.51 -4.03 23.47
C ALA A 500 4.23 -3.55 22.75
N LEU A 501 3.04 -3.89 23.29
CA LEU A 501 1.77 -3.39 22.78
C LEU A 501 1.62 -1.88 22.95
N HIS A 502 2.03 -1.33 24.09
CA HIS A 502 2.00 0.11 24.33
C HIS A 502 2.86 0.85 23.29
N PHE A 503 4.10 0.40 23.06
CA PHE A 503 4.97 0.97 22.04
C PHE A 503 4.39 0.83 20.62
N ALA A 504 3.64 -0.23 20.33
CA ALA A 504 2.98 -0.42 19.04
C ALA A 504 1.65 0.32 18.86
N THR A 505 1.12 0.95 19.92
CA THR A 505 -0.20 1.60 19.94
C THR A 505 -0.10 3.04 20.45
N LYS A 506 -0.39 3.30 21.73
CA LYS A 506 -0.42 4.64 22.33
C LYS A 506 0.95 5.31 22.29
N GLY A 507 2.01 4.58 22.65
CA GLY A 507 3.38 5.08 22.60
C GLY A 507 3.79 5.48 21.19
N ASN A 508 3.48 4.66 20.17
CA ASN A 508 3.71 5.05 18.78
C ASN A 508 2.91 6.30 18.39
N ALA A 509 1.63 6.38 18.75
CA ALA A 509 0.77 7.53 18.41
C ALA A 509 1.33 8.84 18.97
N GLU A 510 1.71 8.85 20.25
CA GLU A 510 2.32 9.99 20.94
C GLU A 510 3.65 10.39 20.28
N ASN A 511 4.51 9.41 20.00
CA ASN A 511 5.83 9.67 19.47
C ASN A 511 5.85 10.10 18.00
N ILE A 512 4.82 9.77 17.21
CA ILE A 512 4.67 10.27 15.83
C ILE A 512 3.74 11.49 15.73
N GLY A 513 3.32 12.08 16.86
CA GLY A 513 2.58 13.36 16.89
C GLY A 513 1.08 13.27 16.64
N ILE A 514 0.47 12.11 16.87
CA ILE A 514 -0.99 11.88 16.67
C ILE A 514 -1.68 11.28 17.90
N GLY A 515 -1.04 11.37 19.08
CA GLY A 515 -1.50 10.79 20.34
C GLY A 515 -2.92 11.22 20.73
N ASP A 516 -3.30 12.46 20.42
CA ASP A 516 -4.65 12.98 20.71
C ASP A 516 -5.75 12.41 19.81
N ILE A 517 -5.36 11.78 18.69
CA ILE A 517 -6.30 11.31 17.66
C ILE A 517 -6.59 9.81 17.81
N THR A 518 -5.57 9.01 18.13
CA THR A 518 -5.63 7.53 18.07
C THR A 518 -4.61 6.88 19.01
N GLY A 519 -4.46 5.56 18.94
CA GLY A 519 -3.46 4.79 19.68
C GLY A 519 -3.98 4.19 21.00
N SER A 520 -5.16 4.58 21.48
CA SER A 520 -5.77 4.02 22.68
C SER A 520 -7.29 3.94 22.56
N ILE A 521 -7.91 3.07 23.36
CA ILE A 521 -9.37 2.97 23.49
C ILE A 521 -9.81 3.94 24.60
N GLU A 522 -9.84 5.23 24.27
CA GLU A 522 -10.20 6.32 25.18
C GLU A 522 -11.32 7.17 24.56
N VAL A 523 -12.23 7.68 25.40
CA VAL A 523 -13.32 8.55 24.95
C VAL A 523 -12.76 9.80 24.25
N GLY A 524 -13.36 10.18 23.13
CA GLY A 524 -12.94 11.30 22.30
C GLY A 524 -11.98 10.93 21.17
N LYS A 525 -11.30 9.78 21.24
CA LYS A 525 -10.39 9.33 20.17
C LYS A 525 -11.13 8.68 19.00
N SER A 526 -10.45 8.64 17.85
CA SER A 526 -10.90 7.91 16.65
C SER A 526 -11.05 6.42 16.95
N ALA A 527 -12.15 5.83 16.50
CA ALA A 527 -12.39 4.39 16.61
C ALA A 527 -11.52 3.60 15.61
N ASP A 528 -10.24 3.44 15.97
CA ASP A 528 -9.23 2.66 15.26
C ASP A 528 -8.86 1.44 16.12
N ILE A 529 -9.58 0.35 15.90
CA ILE A 529 -9.67 -0.82 16.78
C ILE A 529 -9.42 -2.10 15.98
N GLN A 530 -8.77 -3.07 16.60
CA GLN A 530 -8.67 -4.44 16.11
C GLN A 530 -9.22 -5.43 17.14
N VAL A 531 -9.69 -6.57 16.66
CA VAL A 531 -10.16 -7.68 17.49
C VAL A 531 -9.38 -8.94 17.14
N VAL A 532 -8.91 -9.64 18.16
CA VAL A 532 -8.14 -10.88 18.07
C VAL A 532 -8.80 -11.98 18.92
N PRO A 533 -8.60 -13.27 18.59
CA PRO A 533 -9.37 -14.35 19.21
C PRO A 533 -8.90 -14.75 20.61
N GLY A 534 -7.71 -14.34 21.06
CA GLY A 534 -7.15 -14.70 22.37
C GLY A 534 -6.29 -13.59 22.97
N ASN A 535 -5.79 -13.79 24.20
CA ASN A 535 -5.08 -12.76 24.96
C ASN A 535 -3.67 -12.49 24.39
N PRO A 536 -3.41 -11.34 23.76
CA PRO A 536 -2.08 -11.04 23.22
C PRO A 536 -1.04 -10.74 24.31
N LEU A 537 -1.45 -10.54 25.57
CA LEU A 537 -0.52 -10.40 26.70
C LEU A 537 0.07 -11.74 27.15
N GLU A 538 -0.63 -12.84 26.89
CA GLU A 538 -0.15 -14.20 27.16
C GLU A 538 0.50 -14.82 25.93
N ASN A 539 -0.05 -14.55 24.73
CA ASN A 539 0.51 -15.02 23.47
C ASN A 539 0.35 -13.97 22.36
N ILE A 540 1.45 -13.30 22.04
CA ILE A 540 1.51 -12.23 21.05
C ILE A 540 1.15 -12.69 19.63
N ASP A 541 1.20 -13.99 19.32
CA ASP A 541 0.84 -14.55 18.01
C ASP A 541 -0.64 -14.33 17.66
N TYR A 542 -1.50 -14.06 18.64
CA TYR A 542 -2.90 -13.71 18.39
C TYR A 542 -3.04 -12.42 17.57
N LEU A 543 -2.06 -11.51 17.63
CA LEU A 543 -2.03 -10.30 16.78
C LEU A 543 -1.91 -10.63 15.28
N GLY A 544 -1.43 -11.82 14.92
CA GLY A 544 -1.43 -12.31 13.54
C GLY A 544 -2.77 -12.85 13.04
N GLN A 545 -3.80 -12.89 13.91
CA GLN A 545 -5.08 -13.58 13.68
C GLN A 545 -6.30 -12.64 13.79
N VAL A 546 -6.18 -11.44 13.24
CA VAL A 546 -7.23 -10.40 13.32
C VAL A 546 -8.57 -10.87 12.74
N SER A 547 -9.61 -10.86 13.57
CA SER A 547 -10.97 -11.30 13.21
C SER A 547 -11.87 -10.13 12.79
N MET A 548 -11.56 -8.92 13.25
CA MET A 548 -12.31 -7.71 12.94
C MET A 548 -11.43 -6.47 13.08
N VAL A 549 -11.70 -5.46 12.25
CA VAL A 549 -11.10 -4.13 12.36
C VAL A 549 -12.22 -3.09 12.31
N VAL A 550 -12.15 -2.09 13.19
CA VAL A 550 -12.93 -0.86 13.06
C VAL A 550 -11.94 0.27 12.76
N ILE A 551 -12.13 0.98 11.66
CA ILE A 551 -11.24 2.09 11.26
C ILE A 551 -12.06 3.36 11.07
N LYS A 552 -11.83 4.39 11.89
CA LYS A 552 -12.61 5.63 11.86
C LYS A 552 -14.13 5.40 11.87
N GLY A 553 -14.58 4.38 12.61
CA GLY A 553 -15.99 3.95 12.69
C GLY A 553 -16.48 3.00 11.59
N TYR A 554 -15.66 2.67 10.58
CA TYR A 554 -16.00 1.65 9.59
C TYR A 554 -15.70 0.25 10.09
N LEU A 555 -16.72 -0.60 10.11
CA LEU A 555 -16.61 -2.00 10.49
C LEU A 555 -16.13 -2.88 9.33
N ILE A 556 -15.03 -3.61 9.52
CA ILE A 556 -14.51 -4.63 8.61
C ILE A 556 -14.53 -5.97 9.35
N LYS A 557 -15.48 -6.83 8.99
CA LYS A 557 -15.60 -8.20 9.52
C LYS A 557 -14.76 -9.18 8.69
N ASN A 558 -14.08 -10.11 9.35
CA ASN A 558 -13.27 -11.17 8.74
C ASN A 558 -12.33 -10.61 7.65
N PRO A 559 -11.45 -9.65 8.01
CA PRO A 559 -10.52 -9.05 7.06
C PRO A 559 -9.63 -10.14 6.44
N LYS A 560 -9.30 -9.97 5.16
CA LYS A 560 -8.47 -10.94 4.42
C LYS A 560 -7.12 -10.33 4.08
N VAL A 561 -6.08 -10.83 4.73
CA VAL A 561 -4.68 -10.52 4.40
C VAL A 561 -4.28 -11.30 3.14
N LYS A 562 -3.76 -10.58 2.14
CA LYS A 562 -3.14 -11.18 0.95
C LYS A 562 -1.67 -11.45 1.26
N LYS A 563 -1.38 -12.65 1.73
CA LYS A 563 0.00 -13.08 2.01
C LYS A 563 0.81 -13.19 0.71
N VAL A 564 2.08 -12.82 0.77
CA VAL A 564 3.03 -13.04 -0.33
C VAL A 564 3.23 -14.54 -0.51
N LYS A 565 2.96 -15.06 -1.72
CA LYS A 565 3.15 -16.49 -2.03
C LYS A 565 4.62 -16.87 -1.89
N ASN A 566 4.88 -18.01 -1.28
CA ASN A 566 6.21 -18.60 -1.08
C ASN A 566 7.17 -17.68 -0.31
N LEU A 567 6.66 -16.80 0.55
CA LEU A 567 7.50 -16.10 1.50
C LEU A 567 7.89 -17.10 2.59
N LYS A 568 9.19 -17.43 2.68
CA LYS A 568 9.70 -18.37 3.67
C LYS A 568 9.56 -17.78 5.07
N GLU A 569 9.08 -18.59 6.00
CA GLU A 569 9.11 -18.31 7.42
C GLU A 569 10.51 -18.66 7.97
N PHE A 570 11.00 -17.86 8.89
CA PHE A 570 12.32 -18.02 9.50
C PHE A 570 12.28 -17.54 10.94
N GLU A 571 13.12 -18.13 11.76
CA GLU A 571 13.32 -17.65 13.12
C GLU A 571 14.29 -16.45 13.14
N PRO A 572 14.11 -15.51 14.06
CA PRO A 572 15.05 -14.40 14.23
C PRO A 572 16.46 -14.88 14.60
N ILE A 573 17.49 -14.10 14.25
CA ILE A 573 18.89 -14.40 14.55
C ILE A 573 19.11 -14.71 16.04
N GLU A 574 19.95 -15.70 16.35
CA GLU A 574 20.48 -15.93 17.69
C GLU A 574 21.76 -15.10 17.84
N LEU A 575 21.88 -14.33 18.93
CA LEU A 575 23.01 -13.42 19.17
C LEU A 575 24.22 -14.14 19.77
#